data_AF-A0A0C3N9K6-F1
#
_entry.id   AF-A0A0C3N9K6-F1
#
_cell.length_a   1.000
_cell.length_b   1.000
_cell.length_c   1.000
_cell.angle_alpha   90.00
_cell.angle_beta   90.00
_cell.angle_gamma   90.00
#
_symmetry.space_group_name_H-M   'P 1'
#
loop_
_entity.id
_entity.type
_entity.pdbx_description
1 polymer ?
#
loop_
_entity_poly.entity_id
_entity_poly.type
_entity_poly.pdbx_seq_one_letter_code
_entity_poly.pdbx_strand_id
1 'polypeptide(L)'
;MRRPIYESMHLLMQRAHDQLTPADWFQLTDLADAAASEALRLAKVTEHIGCMVSDDGESAARSGFFQNSEDVFALLCSLSHSLETVGAMAEVGSYAASRLIPLDVQRGGA
;
A
#
# COMPACT_ATOMS: atom_id res chain seq x y z
N MET A 1 10.19 2.70 -13.35
CA MET A 1 9.17 1.61 -13.38
C MET A 1 7.80 2.27 -13.44
N ARG A 2 6.91 1.74 -14.28
CA ARG A 2 5.52 2.18 -14.35
C ARG A 2 4.76 1.65 -13.12
N ARG A 3 3.83 2.41 -12.54
CA ARG A 3 3.09 2.02 -11.33
C ARG A 3 1.61 1.82 -11.68
N PRO A 4 1.26 0.76 -12.44
CA PRO A 4 -0.02 0.68 -13.14
C PRO A 4 -1.24 0.68 -12.22
N ILE A 5 -1.15 0.07 -11.02
CA ILE A 5 -2.26 0.06 -10.06
C ILE A 5 -2.47 1.45 -9.47
N TYR A 6 -1.40 2.10 -9.03
CA TYR A 6 -1.45 3.46 -8.48
C TYR A 6 -2.01 4.45 -9.52
N GLU A 7 -1.49 4.42 -10.75
CA GLU A 7 -1.98 5.22 -11.87
C GLU A 7 -3.47 4.97 -12.16
N SER A 8 -3.89 3.71 -12.13
CA SER A 8 -5.29 3.32 -12.40
C SER A 8 -6.24 3.76 -11.30
N MET A 9 -5.88 3.56 -10.03
CA MET A 9 -6.69 4.01 -8.90
C MET A 9 -6.83 5.53 -8.90
N HIS A 10 -5.75 6.25 -9.18
CA HIS A 10 -5.80 7.71 -9.28
C HIS A 10 -6.72 8.17 -10.44
N LEU A 11 -6.64 7.55 -11.62
CA LEU A 11 -7.52 7.84 -12.75
C LEU A 11 -9.00 7.55 -12.43
N LEU A 12 -9.28 6.40 -11.81
CA LEU A 12 -10.65 6.04 -11.41
C LEU A 12 -11.17 7.04 -10.39
N MET A 13 -10.36 7.43 -9.42
CA MET A 13 -10.71 8.38 -8.38
C MET A 13 -11.02 9.77 -8.96
N GLN A 14 -10.19 10.25 -9.89
CA GLN A 14 -10.41 11.51 -10.61
C GLN A 14 -11.74 11.50 -11.38
N ARG A 15 -12.09 10.39 -12.02
CA ARG A 15 -13.33 10.27 -12.80
C ARG A 15 -14.58 10.10 -11.93
N ALA A 16 -14.44 9.40 -10.80
CA ALA A 16 -15.55 9.17 -9.88
C ALA A 16 -15.84 10.39 -8.99
N HIS A 17 -14.86 11.29 -8.80
CA HIS A 17 -14.87 12.37 -7.83
C HIS A 17 -16.22 13.09 -7.67
N ASP A 18 -16.76 13.61 -8.78
CA ASP A 18 -17.98 14.44 -8.76
C ASP A 18 -19.28 13.62 -8.63
N GLN A 19 -19.19 12.30 -8.73
CA GLN A 19 -20.33 11.37 -8.69
C GLN A 19 -20.46 10.63 -7.35
N LEU A 20 -19.46 10.74 -6.48
CA LEU A 20 -19.43 10.06 -5.19
C LEU A 20 -20.31 10.80 -4.17
N THR A 21 -21.21 10.05 -3.55
CA THR A 21 -22.04 10.54 -2.45
C THR A 21 -21.23 10.58 -1.14
N PRO A 22 -21.69 11.30 -0.10
CA PRO A 22 -21.04 11.27 1.21
C PRO A 22 -20.91 9.86 1.80
N ALA A 23 -21.85 8.96 1.52
CA ALA A 23 -21.77 7.56 1.97
C ALA A 23 -20.64 6.80 1.25
N ASP A 24 -20.46 7.03 -0.05
CA ASP A 24 -19.36 6.43 -0.81
C ASP A 24 -18.00 6.96 -0.32
N TRP A 25 -17.91 8.27 -0.04
CA TRP A 25 -16.72 8.87 0.56
C TRP A 25 -16.40 8.26 1.92
N PHE A 26 -17.41 8.02 2.76
CA PHE A 26 -17.21 7.37 4.06
C PHE A 26 -16.67 5.96 3.90
N GLN A 27 -17.25 5.16 3.00
CA GLN A 27 -16.76 3.81 2.72
C GLN A 27 -15.32 3.79 2.21
N LEU A 28 -14.93 4.77 1.39
CA LEU A 28 -13.55 4.84 0.87
C LEU A 28 -12.52 5.13 1.97
N THR A 29 -12.91 5.67 3.13
CA THR A 29 -11.99 5.88 4.25
C THR A 29 -11.41 4.58 4.80
N ASP A 30 -12.15 3.46 4.70
CA ASP A 30 -11.71 2.13 5.12
C ASP A 30 -10.44 1.67 4.37
N LEU A 31 -10.17 2.23 3.18
CA LEU A 31 -8.96 1.92 2.41
C LEU A 31 -7.68 2.34 3.13
N ALA A 32 -7.71 3.39 3.94
CA ALA A 32 -6.53 3.82 4.71
C ALA A 32 -6.18 2.80 5.81
N ASP A 33 -7.18 2.28 6.52
CA ASP A 33 -7.00 1.27 7.56
C ASP A 33 -6.58 -0.08 6.97
N ALA A 34 -7.17 -0.46 5.83
CA ALA A 34 -6.77 -1.65 5.09
C ALA A 34 -5.33 -1.53 4.58
N ALA A 35 -4.91 -0.35 4.11
CA ALA A 35 -3.54 -0.08 3.69
C ALA A 35 -2.56 -0.20 4.86
N ALA A 36 -2.87 0.39 6.01
CA ALA A 36 -2.03 0.27 7.21
C ALA A 36 -1.87 -1.19 7.66
N SER A 37 -2.97 -1.96 7.65
CA SER A 37 -2.95 -3.39 7.99
C SER A 37 -2.09 -4.21 7.03
N GLU A 38 -2.20 -3.94 5.72
CA GLU A 38 -1.40 -4.64 4.70
C GLU A 38 0.08 -4.23 4.75
N ALA A 39 0.39 -2.95 4.99
CA ALA A 39 1.76 -2.49 5.20
C ALA A 39 2.44 -3.23 6.35
N LEU A 40 1.74 -3.43 7.48
CA LEU A 40 2.25 -4.19 8.62
C LEU A 40 2.46 -5.68 8.28
N ARG A 41 1.57 -6.30 7.49
CA ARG A 41 1.75 -7.67 7.01
C ARG A 41 2.99 -7.80 6.12
N LEU A 42 3.15 -6.88 5.16
CA LEU A 42 4.30 -6.84 4.26
C LEU A 42 5.61 -6.58 5.01
N ALA A 43 5.60 -5.72 6.02
CA ALA A 43 6.76 -5.49 6.87
C ALA A 43 7.24 -6.79 7.55
N LYS A 44 6.31 -7.57 8.14
CA LYS A 44 6.61 -8.87 8.73
C LYS A 44 7.15 -9.87 7.72
N VAL A 45 6.53 -9.95 6.53
CA VAL A 45 7.00 -10.85 5.46
C VAL A 45 8.42 -10.46 5.04
N THR A 46 8.69 -9.17 4.86
CA THR A 46 10.01 -8.66 4.48
C THR A 46 11.07 -8.96 5.54
N GLU A 47 10.72 -8.81 6.82
CA GLU A 47 11.58 -9.19 7.95
C GLU A 47 11.92 -10.69 7.93
N HIS A 48 10.93 -11.57 7.77
CA HIS A 48 11.16 -13.02 7.69
C HIS A 48 12.06 -13.40 6.51
N ILE A 49 11.88 -12.75 5.36
CA ILE A 49 12.76 -12.93 4.19
C ILE A 49 14.18 -12.51 4.53
N GLY A 50 14.36 -11.37 5.19
CA GLY A 50 15.66 -10.90 5.66
C GLY A 50 16.34 -11.89 6.60
N CYS A 51 15.60 -12.46 7.56
CA CYS A 51 16.11 -13.51 8.46
C CYS A 51 16.56 -14.75 7.68
N MET A 52 15.73 -15.26 6.75
CA MET A 52 16.08 -16.44 5.94
C MET A 52 17.35 -16.20 5.11
N VAL A 53 17.48 -15.02 4.49
CA VAL A 53 18.69 -14.68 3.72
C VAL A 53 19.92 -14.53 4.62
N SER A 54 19.76 -13.98 5.83
CA SER A 54 20.84 -13.86 6.81
C SER A 54 21.31 -15.23 7.30
N ASP A 55 20.37 -16.11 7.66
CA ASP A 55 20.65 -17.47 8.12
C ASP A 55 21.36 -18.31 7.04
N ASP A 56 20.96 -18.12 5.77
CA ASP A 56 21.62 -18.74 4.61
C ASP A 56 23.07 -18.27 4.43
N GLY A 57 23.37 -17.02 4.80
CA GLY A 57 24.71 -16.42 4.70
C GLY A 57 25.70 -16.92 5.76
N GLU A 58 25.21 -17.35 6.93
CA GLU A 58 26.05 -17.84 8.03
C GLU A 58 26.31 -19.36 7.97
N SER A 59 25.55 -20.11 7.17
CA SER A 59 25.66 -21.57 7.12
C SER A 59 26.72 -22.07 6.11
N ALA A 60 27.62 -22.95 6.58
CA ALA A 60 28.67 -23.54 5.75
C ALA A 60 28.14 -24.51 4.65
N ALA A 61 26.90 -24.98 4.79
CA ALA A 61 26.20 -25.77 3.79
C ALA A 61 25.14 -24.89 3.11
N ARG A 62 25.23 -24.72 1.78
CA ARG A 62 24.17 -24.12 0.95
C ARG A 62 22.90 -24.95 1.07
N SER A 63 22.11 -24.72 2.10
CA SER A 63 20.81 -25.34 2.35
C SER A 63 19.66 -24.34 2.19
N GLY A 64 19.97 -23.19 1.60
CA GLY A 64 19.12 -22.02 1.66
C GLY A 64 17.86 -22.05 0.81
N PHE A 65 16.87 -21.30 1.28
CA PHE A 65 15.53 -21.21 0.69
C PHE A 65 15.52 -20.47 -0.65
N PHE A 66 16.55 -19.67 -0.95
CA PHE A 66 16.72 -18.92 -2.20
C PHE A 66 17.90 -19.47 -3.01
N GLN A 67 17.68 -20.62 -3.65
CA GLN A 67 18.74 -21.33 -4.39
C GLN A 67 19.12 -20.64 -5.70
N ASN A 68 18.24 -19.81 -6.26
CA ASN A 68 18.49 -19.02 -7.46
C ASN A 68 18.30 -17.51 -7.18
N SER A 69 19.21 -16.69 -7.70
CA SER A 69 19.09 -15.22 -7.64
C SER A 69 17.81 -14.69 -8.27
N GLU A 70 17.20 -15.43 -9.20
CA GLU A 70 15.90 -15.09 -9.80
C GLU A 70 14.75 -15.16 -8.81
N ASP A 71 14.81 -16.04 -7.80
CA ASP A 71 13.74 -16.21 -6.80
C ASP A 71 13.64 -14.97 -5.90
N VAL A 72 14.79 -14.43 -5.49
CA VAL A 72 14.88 -13.18 -4.72
C VAL A 72 14.39 -11.99 -5.57
N PHE A 73 14.77 -11.94 -6.84
CA PHE A 73 14.33 -10.88 -7.74
C PHE A 73 12.79 -10.88 -7.92
N ALA A 74 12.19 -12.05 -8.21
CA ALA A 74 10.75 -12.18 -8.36
C ALA A 74 9.99 -11.81 -7.08
N LEU A 75 10.54 -12.17 -5.92
CA LEU A 75 10.00 -11.79 -4.62
C LEU A 75 10.07 -10.28 -4.38
N LEU A 76 11.20 -9.64 -4.67
CA LEU A 76 11.36 -8.18 -4.55
C LEU A 76 10.43 -7.43 -5.52
N CYS A 77 10.23 -7.93 -6.74
CA CYS A 77 9.23 -7.38 -7.66
C CYS A 77 7.81 -7.49 -7.11
N SER A 78 7.46 -8.64 -6.52
CA SER A 78 6.13 -8.88 -5.92
C SER A 78 5.89 -8.00 -4.68
N LEU A 79 6.92 -7.81 -3.85
CA LEU A 79 6.89 -6.88 -2.72
C LEU A 79 6.70 -5.43 -3.19
N SER A 80 7.44 -5.01 -4.21
CA SER A 80 7.28 -3.67 -4.79
C SER A 80 5.87 -3.44 -5.31
N HIS A 81 5.28 -4.43 -5.99
CA HIS A 81 3.91 -4.33 -6.48
C HIS A 81 2.87 -4.25 -5.35
N SER A 82 3.08 -5.01 -4.29
CA SER A 82 2.21 -4.99 -3.11
C SER A 82 2.27 -3.63 -2.40
N LEU A 83 3.47 -3.06 -2.26
CA LEU A 83 3.66 -1.71 -1.70
C LEU A 83 3.02 -0.61 -2.56
N GLU A 84 3.02 -0.75 -3.90
CA GLU A 84 2.31 0.18 -4.78
C GLU A 84 0.80 0.17 -4.54
N THR A 85 0.23 -1.02 -4.37
CA THR A 85 -1.20 -1.19 -4.08
C THR A 85 -1.57 -0.58 -2.73
N VAL A 86 -0.75 -0.85 -1.70
CA VAL A 86 -0.91 -0.26 -0.37
C VAL A 86 -0.84 1.26 -0.41
N GLY A 87 0.13 1.83 -1.13
CA GLY A 87 0.26 3.28 -1.29
C GLY A 87 -0.97 3.91 -1.95
N ALA A 88 -1.51 3.26 -2.98
CA ALA A 88 -2.72 3.73 -3.66
C ALA A 88 -3.95 3.69 -2.74
N MET A 89 -4.10 2.64 -1.92
CA MET A 89 -5.17 2.52 -0.92
C MET A 89 -5.06 3.60 0.16
N ALA A 90 -3.85 3.83 0.69
CA ALA A 90 -3.61 4.84 1.71
C ALA A 90 -3.94 6.26 1.21
N GLU A 91 -3.55 6.59 -0.02
CA GLU A 91 -3.84 7.88 -0.64
C GLU A 91 -5.34 8.08 -0.86
N VAL A 92 -6.03 7.11 -1.45
CA VAL A 92 -7.47 7.22 -1.71
C VAL A 92 -8.24 7.34 -0.40
N GLY A 93 -7.91 6.53 0.62
CA GLY A 93 -8.57 6.61 1.92
C GLY A 93 -8.33 7.92 2.64
N SER A 94 -7.09 8.43 2.64
CA SER A 94 -6.76 9.73 3.22
C SER A 94 -7.46 10.88 2.48
N TYR A 95 -7.48 10.83 1.15
CA TYR A 95 -8.19 11.81 0.34
C TYR A 95 -9.70 11.79 0.61
N ALA A 96 -10.30 10.61 0.71
CA ALA A 96 -11.71 10.47 1.06
C ALA A 96 -12.05 11.07 2.42
N ALA A 97 -11.21 10.83 3.44
CA ALA A 97 -11.37 11.44 4.76
C ALA A 97 -11.35 12.98 4.70
N SER A 98 -10.48 13.57 3.87
CA SER A 98 -10.42 15.03 3.69
C SER A 98 -11.69 15.64 3.09
N ARG A 99 -12.48 14.86 2.34
CA ARG A 99 -13.74 15.32 1.73
C ARG A 99 -14.93 15.29 2.69
N LEU A 100 -14.82 14.58 3.80
CA LEU A 100 -15.87 14.44 4.81
C LEU A 100 -15.75 15.45 5.96
N ILE A 101 -14.62 16.16 6.06
CA ILE A 101 -14.46 17.24 7.04
C ILE A 101 -15.36 18.41 6.64
N PRO A 102 -16.35 18.81 7.47
CA PRO A 102 -17.22 19.94 7.15
C PRO A 102 -16.40 21.22 7.02
N LEU A 103 -16.69 22.04 5.99
CA LEU A 103 -16.08 23.36 5.78
C LEU A 103 -16.41 24.40 6.88
N ASP A 104 -17.18 24.02 7.91
CA ASP A 104 -17.63 24.93 8.98
C ASP A 104 -16.50 25.45 9.89
N VAL A 105 -15.30 24.88 9.83
CA VAL A 105 -14.14 25.42 10.57
C VAL A 105 -13.54 26.67 9.91
N GLN A 106 -13.88 26.99 8.65
CA GLN A 106 -13.36 28.18 7.97
C GLN A 106 -14.19 29.47 8.16
N ARG A 107 -15.33 29.43 8.88
CA ARG A 107 -16.20 30.61 9.10
C ARG A 107 -16.24 31.13 10.54
N GLY A 108 -15.37 30.64 11.43
CA GLY A 108 -15.28 31.05 12.83
C GLY A 108 -14.32 32.23 13.12
N GLY A 109 -14.11 33.13 12.16
CA GLY A 109 -13.28 34.32 12.31
C GLY A 109 -14.05 35.59 11.95
N ALA A 110 -14.83 36.09 12.91
CA ALA A 110 -15.38 37.44 12.93
C ALA A 110 -15.42 37.94 14.37
#